data_AF-X1K0S2-F1
#
_entry.id   AF-X1K0S2-F1
#
_cell.length_a   1.000
_cell.length_b   1.000
_cell.length_c   1.000
_cell.angle_alpha   90.00
_cell.angle_beta   90.00
_cell.angle_gamma   90.00
#
_symmetry.space_group_name_H-M   'P 1'
#
loop_
_entity.id
_entity.type
_entity.pdbx_description
1 polymer ?
#
loop_
_entity_poly.entity_id
_entity_poly.type
_entity_poly.pdbx_seq_one_letter_code
_entity_poly.pdbx_strand_id
1 'polypeptide(L)'
;MGYKFYKLLYLLPLIILIQIFLVIGATLLVSSINVYFRDIKHLLNIFMVIWFFATPIIYDIGIVPGKFRYLMIINPMTVFTILYRNIFYYVNFPAQLGY
;
A
#
# COMPACT_ATOMS: atom_id res chain seq x y z
N MET A 1 18.72 4.08 20.85
CA MET A 1 17.41 4.37 20.20
C MET A 1 17.55 5.19 18.93
N GLY A 2 18.26 6.33 18.92
CA GLY A 2 18.35 7.22 17.75
C GLY A 2 19.01 6.65 16.49
N TYR A 3 19.86 5.62 16.61
CA TYR A 3 20.57 5.09 15.44
C TYR A 3 19.69 4.23 14.49
N LYS A 4 18.60 3.67 15.00
CA LYS A 4 17.66 2.88 14.19
C LYS A 4 16.75 3.81 13.37
N PHE A 5 16.43 4.97 13.93
CA PHE A 5 15.60 5.99 13.29
C PHE A 5 16.25 6.57 12.02
N TYR A 6 17.55 6.90 12.07
CA TYR A 6 18.22 7.40 10.86
C TYR A 6 18.26 6.35 9.73
N LYS A 7 18.46 5.05 10.05
CA LYS A 7 18.46 3.98 9.04
C LYS A 7 17.08 3.81 8.40
N LEU A 8 16.01 3.93 9.19
CA LEU A 8 14.64 3.88 8.72
C LEU A 8 14.30 5.08 7.82
N LEU A 9 14.79 6.27 8.18
CA LEU A 9 14.61 7.49 7.38
C LEU A 9 15.31 7.38 6.02
N TYR A 10 16.47 6.71 5.95
CA TYR A 10 17.15 6.40 4.69
C TYR A 10 16.45 5.31 3.85
N LEU A 11 15.67 4.42 4.48
CA LEU A 11 14.91 3.38 3.78
C LEU A 11 13.60 3.92 3.17
N LEU A 12 13.05 4.99 3.74
CA LEU A 12 11.85 5.68 3.23
C LEU A 12 11.92 6.04 1.74
N PRO A 13 12.95 6.74 1.23
CA PRO A 13 13.03 7.07 -0.19
C PRO A 13 13.08 5.83 -1.08
N LEU A 14 13.68 4.73 -0.63
CA LEU A 14 13.70 3.47 -1.38
C LEU A 14 12.30 2.86 -1.49
N ILE A 15 11.54 2.83 -0.39
CA ILE A 15 10.16 2.32 -0.36
C ILE A 15 9.26 3.17 -1.25
N ILE A 16 9.39 4.49 -1.19
CA ILE A 16 8.65 5.43 -2.05
C ILE A 16 8.98 5.18 -3.52
N LEU A 17 10.26 4.97 -3.86
CA LEU A 17 10.67 4.71 -5.24
C LEU A 17 10.06 3.42 -5.78
N ILE A 18 10.07 2.33 -5.00
CA ILE A 18 9.42 1.06 -5.39
C ILE A 18 7.91 1.26 -5.55
N GLN A 19 7.26 1.99 -4.63
CA GLN A 19 5.85 2.30 -4.74
C GLN A 19 5.53 3.09 -6.01
N ILE A 20 6.34 4.10 -6.34
CA ILE A 20 6.19 4.91 -7.56
C ILE A 20 6.28 4.03 -8.80
N PHE A 21 7.26 3.14 -8.90
CA PHE A 21 7.38 2.24 -10.05
C PHE A 21 6.15 1.33 -10.21
N LEU A 22 5.63 0.80 -9.10
CA LEU A 22 4.42 -0.02 -9.12
C LEU A 22 3.19 0.78 -9.57
N VAL A 23 3.02 1.99 -9.03
CA VAL A 23 1.90 2.88 -9.38
C VAL A 23 1.99 3.33 -10.83
N ILE A 24 3.17 3.69 -11.34
CA ILE A 24 3.37 4.07 -12.74
C ILE A 24 3.05 2.89 -13.65
N GLY A 25 3.55 1.69 -13.36
CA GLY A 25 3.25 0.49 -14.14
C GLY A 25 1.74 0.22 -14.22
N ALA A 26 1.06 0.25 -13.07
CA ALA A 26 -0.39 0.08 -13.03
C ALA A 26 -1.13 1.20 -13.79
N THR A 27 -0.70 2.45 -13.61
CA THR A 27 -1.33 3.62 -14.26
C THR A 27 -1.15 3.58 -15.78
N LEU A 28 0.01 3.17 -16.28
CA LEU A 28 0.25 3.02 -17.71
C LEU A 28 -0.65 1.93 -18.32
N LEU A 29 -0.76 0.77 -17.66
CA LEU A 29 -1.67 -0.29 -18.10
C LEU A 29 -3.12 0.20 -18.16
N VAL A 30 -3.57 0.86 -17.10
CA VAL A 30 -4.92 1.42 -17.00
C VAL A 30 -5.15 2.51 -18.06
N SER A 31 -4.16 3.37 -18.30
CA SER A 31 -4.22 4.45 -19.28
C SER A 31 -4.37 3.91 -20.69
N SER A 32 -3.65 2.85 -21.06
CA SER A 32 -3.79 2.20 -22.36
C SER A 32 -5.22 1.69 -22.59
N ILE A 33 -5.86 1.12 -21.57
CA ILE A 33 -7.23 0.59 -21.68
C ILE A 33 -8.27 1.74 -21.74
N ASN A 34 -8.04 2.82 -21.00
CA ASN A 34 -8.93 3.98 -20.96
C ASN A 34 -9.08 4.68 -22.32
N VAL A 35 -8.10 4.59 -23.22
CA VAL A 35 -8.19 5.14 -24.60
C VAL A 35 -9.27 4.43 -25.42
N TYR A 36 -9.45 3.11 -25.21
CA TYR A 36 -10.44 2.31 -25.94
C TYR A 36 -11.84 2.43 -25.34
N PHE A 37 -11.94 2.52 -24.01
CA PHE A 37 -13.21 2.57 -23.30
C PHE A 37 -13.27 3.81 -22.41
N ARG A 38 -13.87 4.88 -22.94
CA ARG A 38 -14.02 6.17 -22.22
C ARG A 38 -14.81 6.07 -20.91
N ASP A 39 -15.63 5.03 -20.75
CA ASP A 39 -16.44 4.79 -19.54
C ASP A 39 -15.63 4.19 -18.38
N ILE A 40 -14.41 3.67 -18.65
CA ILE A 40 -13.51 3.15 -17.61
C ILE A 40 -13.13 4.25 -16.63
N LYS A 41 -13.07 5.52 -17.05
CA LYS A 41 -12.77 6.64 -16.14
C LYS A 41 -13.72 6.72 -14.95
N HIS A 42 -15.03 6.52 -15.18
CA HIS A 42 -16.02 6.53 -14.11
C HIS A 42 -15.91 5.29 -13.23
N LEU A 43 -15.69 4.12 -13.84
CA LEU A 43 -15.56 2.84 -13.16
C LEU A 43 -14.31 2.80 -12.27
N LEU A 44 -13.18 3.32 -12.76
CA LEU A 44 -11.94 3.48 -12.00
C LEU A 44 -12.14 4.34 -10.75
N ASN A 45 -12.93 5.42 -10.83
CA ASN A 45 -13.13 6.29 -9.69
C ASN A 45 -13.87 5.54 -8.55
N ILE A 46 -14.92 4.79 -8.90
CA ILE A 46 -15.64 3.93 -7.94
C ILE A 46 -14.71 2.83 -7.41
N PHE A 47 -13.94 2.22 -8.30
CA PHE A 47 -12.99 1.17 -7.95
C PHE A 47 -11.92 1.66 -6.98
N MET A 48 -11.38 2.87 -7.16
CA MET A 48 -10.41 3.48 -6.25
C MET A 48 -10.97 3.67 -4.85
N VAL A 49 -12.24 4.08 -4.72
CA VAL A 49 -12.91 4.19 -3.41
C VAL A 49 -13.02 2.82 -2.74
N ILE A 50 -13.47 1.80 -3.48
CA ILE A 50 -13.55 0.42 -2.96
C ILE A 50 -12.16 -0.08 -2.56
N TRP A 51 -11.14 0.17 -3.38
CA TRP A 51 -9.76 -0.24 -3.14
C TRP A 51 -9.16 0.46 -1.90
N PHE A 52 -9.48 1.73 -1.71
CA PHE A 52 -9.10 2.48 -0.52
C PHE A 52 -9.67 1.85 0.75
N PHE A 53 -10.94 1.43 0.75
CA PHE A 53 -11.52 0.70 1.88
C PHE A 53 -11.02 -0.74 2.02
N ALA A 54 -10.67 -1.39 0.91
CA ALA A 54 -10.09 -2.73 0.91
C ALA A 54 -8.66 -2.77 1.47
N THR A 55 -7.96 -1.63 1.46
CA THR A 55 -6.64 -1.50 2.06
C THR A 55 -6.76 -0.97 3.50
N PRO A 56 -5.98 -1.50 4.46
CA PRO A 56 -6.06 -1.09 5.87
C PRO A 56 -5.35 0.27 6.08
N ILE A 57 -5.87 1.32 5.45
CA ILE A 57 -5.39 2.69 5.58
C ILE A 57 -5.96 3.32 6.85
N ILE A 58 -7.28 3.23 7.04
CA ILE A 58 -8.00 3.83 8.17
C ILE A 58 -8.00 2.91 9.40
N TYR A 59 -8.01 1.61 9.20
CA TYR A 59 -8.09 0.61 10.27
C TYR A 59 -6.80 -0.20 10.40
N ASP A 60 -6.60 -0.84 11.55
CA ASP A 60 -5.51 -1.79 11.74
C ASP A 60 -5.90 -3.17 11.21
N ILE A 61 -4.94 -3.89 10.62
CA ILE A 61 -5.16 -5.23 10.08
C ILE A 61 -5.53 -6.24 11.18
N GLY A 62 -5.25 -5.92 12.44
CA GLY A 62 -5.63 -6.73 13.61
C GLY A 62 -7.13 -6.80 13.90
N ILE A 63 -7.93 -5.85 13.39
CA ILE A 63 -9.39 -5.81 13.62
C ILE A 63 -10.14 -6.74 12.65
N VAL A 64 -9.47 -7.17 11.58
CA VAL A 64 -10.09 -7.92 10.49
C VAL A 64 -10.06 -9.43 10.78
N PRO A 65 -11.20 -10.15 10.63
CA PRO A 65 -11.24 -11.60 10.83
C PRO A 65 -10.25 -12.33 9.92
N GLY A 66 -9.56 -13.35 10.45
CA GLY A 66 -8.39 -13.98 9.82
C GLY A 66 -8.56 -14.45 8.36
N LYS A 67 -9.79 -14.79 7.93
CA LYS A 67 -10.09 -15.15 6.53
C LYS A 67 -9.87 -13.99 5.55
N PHE A 68 -10.20 -12.76 5.95
CA PHE A 68 -10.01 -11.56 5.12
C PHE A 68 -8.59 -10.99 5.25
N ARG A 69 -7.84 -11.36 6.30
CA ARG A 69 -6.44 -10.94 6.49
C ARG A 69 -5.54 -11.44 5.36
N TYR A 70 -5.74 -12.65 4.84
CA TYR A 70 -4.98 -13.16 3.69
C TYR A 70 -5.26 -12.38 2.40
N LEU A 71 -6.53 -12.07 2.13
CA LEU A 71 -6.97 -11.22 1.01
C LEU A 71 -6.42 -9.79 1.10
N MET A 72 -6.15 -9.29 2.30
CA MET A 72 -5.52 -7.98 2.48
C MET A 72 -4.00 -8.03 2.27
N ILE A 73 -3.32 -9.09 2.73
CA ILE A 73 -1.86 -9.24 2.59
C ILE A 73 -1.44 -9.44 1.13
N ILE A 74 -2.26 -10.10 0.30
CA ILE A 74 -1.95 -10.28 -1.13
C ILE A 74 -1.93 -8.94 -1.89
N ASN A 75 -2.59 -7.91 -1.37
CA ASN A 75 -2.68 -6.61 -2.00
C ASN A 75 -1.38 -5.82 -1.74
N PRO A 76 -0.57 -5.49 -2.76
CA PRO A 76 0.73 -4.86 -2.55
C PRO A 76 0.63 -3.49 -1.85
N MET A 77 -0.48 -2.76 -2.06
CA MET A 77 -0.76 -1.49 -1.36
C MET A 77 -0.92 -1.64 0.16
N THR A 78 -1.39 -2.80 0.63
CA THR A 78 -1.47 -3.10 2.06
C THR A 78 -0.08 -3.18 2.68
N VAL A 79 0.86 -3.83 1.98
CA VAL A 79 2.24 -3.96 2.44
C VAL A 79 2.90 -2.58 2.59
N PHE A 80 2.76 -1.71 1.60
CA PHE A 80 3.28 -0.33 1.70
C PHE A 80 2.67 0.43 2.87
N THR A 81 1.35 0.35 3.06
CA THR A 81 0.66 1.05 4.16
C THR A 81 1.17 0.60 5.54
N ILE A 82 1.37 -0.70 5.73
CA ILE A 82 1.92 -1.26 6.97
C ILE A 82 3.38 -0.82 7.15
N LEU A 83 4.18 -0.81 6.09
CA LEU A 83 5.57 -0.33 6.14
C LEU A 83 5.63 1.14 6.55
N TYR A 84 4.81 2.02 5.97
CA TYR A 84 4.73 3.42 6.38
C TYR A 84 4.31 3.56 7.84
N ARG A 85 3.29 2.81 8.28
CA ARG A 85 2.83 2.83 9.68
C ARG A 85 3.94 2.38 10.64
N ASN A 86 4.67 1.31 10.32
CA ASN A 86 5.77 0.81 11.14
C ASN A 86 6.95 1.78 11.24
N ILE A 87 7.27 2.47 10.14
CA ILE A 87 8.37 3.43 10.10
C ILE A 87 8.04 4.68 10.91
N PHE A 88 6.83 5.24 10.76
CA PHE A 88 6.44 6.49 11.40
C PHE A 88 5.98 6.32 12.85
N TYR A 89 5.15 5.32 13.15
CA TYR A 89 4.54 5.18 14.49
C TYR A 89 5.38 4.32 15.44
N TYR A 90 6.00 3.25 14.96
CA TYR A 90 6.65 2.26 15.83
C TYR A 90 8.18 2.35 15.85
N VAL A 91 8.82 3.04 14.89
CA VAL A 91 10.29 3.12 14.73
C VAL A 91 10.96 1.73 14.77
N ASN A 92 10.21 0.70 14.36
CA ASN A 92 10.63 -0.68 14.40
C ASN A 92 11.02 -1.13 12.99
N PHE A 93 12.08 -1.93 12.91
CA PHE A 93 12.54 -2.50 11.65
C PHE A 93 11.40 -3.34 11.04
N PRO A 94 11.19 -3.32 9.72
CA PRO A 94 10.09 -4.04 9.05
C PRO A 94 10.18 -5.58 9.13
N ALA A 95 11.06 -6.13 9.97
CA ALA A 95 11.28 -7.56 10.14
C ALA A 95 10.23 -8.27 10.99
N GLN A 96 9.39 -7.55 11.75
CA GLN A 96 8.26 -8.16 12.46
C GLN A 96 6.98 -7.96 11.66
N LEU A 97 6.79 -8.79 10.63
CA LEU A 97 5.46 -9.32 10.36
C LEU A 97 5.08 -10.19 11.57
N GLY A 98 4.61 -9.54 12.64
CA GLY A 98 4.09 -10.21 13.82
C GLY A 98 2.83 -10.99 13.43
N TYR A 99 2.98 -12.30 13.38
CA TYR A 99 1.90 -13.22 13.74
C TYR A 99 1.87 -13.32 15.26
#